data_AF-A0A518DFN3-F1
#
_entry.id   AF-A0A518DFN3-F1
#
_cell.length_a   1.000
_cell.length_b   1.000
_cell.length_c   1.000
_cell.angle_alpha   90.00
_cell.angle_beta   90.00
_cell.angle_gamma   90.00
#
_symmetry.space_group_name_H-M   'P 1'
#
loop_
_entity.id
_entity.type
_entity.pdbx_description
1 polymer ?
#
loop_
_entity_poly.entity_id
_entity_poly.type
_entity_poly.pdbx_seq_one_letter_code
_entity_poly.pdbx_strand_id
1 'polypeptide(L)'
;MKHGWSIVIIRKSLLLFALAYACAPGVFAAAPAYETQSWPAGRVLTWAHPGQSGEIGDAANWTQDGRAAKDPPDSETDIILPAAGARYSVAGGRNNQVRHVTIHKNARLTGGHRNEVEIWGNCDVLPEGMVRFVSVVGGKHTYFRVQGSEFPTPENGQAFQHPSRRLPEAQQSRAQISHKFQVCKYGTASVEFLGNLGVSDEVMLQHGKMIVSGDFRFSGVTNKGALEIYDGGILEIQTGGRVAPFAPENNKDVYNVNVYRNGVIQAGSPERPLTGDAFLLLGYGDNQKPGHTGLYMAVGSMMRVYSSDPAKARLVVQATAAVEGFRDGTGGLVGEPDLPARDKHGIAMQLAGDVQLDGVHFDYVCDGGISMADPDARKAWRNVTFGRHNAGPEDALFSELAVDPNAYYHSRGDQKSEWGLTETAMASMQGYLEQSDPFHLQTLPESTEVKLVGRGKNAIKTPVAVVFDHPIEVTIENRVPGARIRYTTDGTEPTKDSPIYNGPISLSKTTKLTMKAYKTGVGFSPTHSTTYVIQ
;
A
#
# COMPACT_ATOMS: atom_id res chain seq x y z
N MET A 1 49.08 16.78 37.31
CA MET A 1 48.62 15.43 37.72
C MET A 1 47.24 15.55 38.36
N LYS A 2 46.23 14.83 37.82
CA LYS A 2 44.89 14.50 38.37
C LYS A 2 44.02 15.70 38.83
N HIS A 3 42.74 15.87 38.54
CA HIS A 3 41.65 15.14 37.87
C HIS A 3 40.65 16.20 37.38
N GLY A 4 40.03 16.01 36.21
CA GLY A 4 38.95 16.88 35.73
C GLY A 4 37.77 16.03 35.26
N TRP A 5 36.70 16.01 36.04
CA TRP A 5 35.38 15.56 35.61
C TRP A 5 34.73 16.69 34.81
N SER A 6 34.23 16.38 33.61
CA SER A 6 33.27 17.24 32.90
C SER A 6 32.22 16.40 32.18
N ILE A 7 31.00 16.48 32.70
CA ILE A 7 29.74 16.20 32.02
C ILE A 7 29.59 17.23 30.89
N VAL A 8 29.31 16.79 29.66
CA VAL A 8 28.85 17.69 28.58
C VAL A 8 27.62 17.09 27.90
N ILE A 9 26.56 17.89 27.95
CA ILE A 9 25.23 17.70 27.41
C ILE A 9 25.23 17.81 25.89
N ILE A 10 24.42 16.96 25.27
CA ILE A 10 24.08 16.88 23.84
C ILE A 10 23.64 18.24 23.29
N ARG A 11 24.23 18.68 22.16
CA ARG A 11 23.60 19.65 21.26
C ARG A 11 23.72 19.23 19.79
N LYS A 12 22.53 19.18 19.17
CA LYS A 12 22.25 19.07 17.74
C LYS A 12 23.01 20.15 16.96
N SER A 13 23.63 19.77 15.85
CA SER A 13 24.06 20.69 14.81
C SER A 13 23.12 20.55 13.62
N LEU A 14 22.25 21.56 13.45
CA LEU A 14 21.57 21.86 12.20
C LEU A 14 22.64 22.22 11.14
N LEU A 15 22.55 21.64 9.94
CA LEU A 15 23.01 22.31 8.73
C LEU A 15 21.80 22.55 7.82
N LEU A 16 21.53 23.83 7.59
CA LEU A 16 20.60 24.34 6.60
C LEU A 16 21.06 23.96 5.19
N PHE A 17 20.16 23.44 4.37
CA PHE A 17 20.09 23.73 2.94
C PHE A 17 18.63 23.94 2.58
N ALA A 18 18.31 25.15 2.11
CA ALA A 18 17.02 25.52 1.56
C ALA A 18 17.23 26.12 0.17
N LEU A 19 16.50 25.61 -0.82
CA LEU A 19 15.79 26.26 -1.95
C LEU A 19 15.62 25.19 -3.07
N ALA A 20 14.49 25.00 -3.74
CA ALA A 20 13.21 25.70 -3.72
C ALA A 20 12.10 24.79 -4.29
N TYR A 21 10.97 24.69 -3.60
CA TYR A 21 9.64 24.70 -4.20
C TYR A 21 8.75 25.47 -3.21
N ALA A 22 8.28 26.63 -3.64
CA ALA A 22 7.41 27.47 -2.84
C ALA A 22 5.99 26.88 -2.88
N CYS A 23 5.58 26.21 -1.81
CA CYS A 23 4.17 26.06 -1.45
C CYS A 23 3.88 26.93 -0.23
N ALA A 24 2.74 27.62 -0.27
CA ALA A 24 2.28 28.59 0.72
C ALA A 24 2.29 28.04 2.16
N PRO A 25 2.44 28.91 3.19
CA PRO A 25 2.44 28.48 4.57
C PRO A 25 1.01 28.25 5.05
N GLY A 26 0.76 27.10 5.67
CA GLY A 26 -0.35 26.95 6.62
C GLY A 26 -1.33 25.82 6.37
N VAL A 27 -0.87 24.56 6.29
CA VAL A 27 -1.36 23.41 7.08
C VAL A 27 -0.17 22.45 7.09
N PHE A 28 0.37 22.07 8.25
CA PHE A 28 1.40 21.04 8.29
C PHE A 28 0.80 19.77 7.68
N ALA A 29 1.29 19.34 6.51
CA ALA A 29 1.08 17.97 6.08
C ALA A 29 1.51 17.09 7.26
N ALA A 30 0.59 16.28 7.79
CA ALA A 30 0.89 15.42 8.92
C ALA A 30 2.14 14.60 8.59
N ALA A 31 3.08 14.53 9.55
CA ALA A 31 4.32 13.79 9.37
C ALA A 31 3.99 12.34 8.92
N PRO A 32 4.78 11.75 8.02
CA PRO A 32 4.64 10.34 7.67
C PRO A 32 4.55 9.47 8.92
N ALA A 33 3.78 8.39 8.87
CA ALA A 33 3.46 7.57 10.04
C ALA A 33 4.73 7.04 10.71
N TYR A 34 5.76 6.71 9.92
CA TYR A 34 7.02 6.18 10.43
C TYR A 34 7.81 7.16 11.32
N GLU A 35 7.68 8.48 11.14
CA GLU A 35 8.42 9.47 11.94
C GLU A 35 7.97 9.47 13.41
N THR A 36 6.78 8.93 13.67
CA THR A 36 6.21 8.81 15.01
C THR A 36 6.47 7.44 15.64
N GLN A 37 7.10 6.52 14.92
CA GLN A 37 7.31 5.13 15.35
C GLN A 37 8.68 4.93 15.98
N SER A 38 8.76 4.04 16.96
CA SER A 38 10.01 3.61 17.60
C SER A 38 10.18 2.10 17.46
N TRP A 39 11.43 1.66 17.32
CA TRP A 39 11.78 0.29 16.97
C TRP A 39 12.75 -0.30 18.00
N PRO A 40 12.54 -1.55 18.45
CA PRO A 40 13.51 -2.23 19.28
C PRO A 40 14.87 -2.32 18.58
N ALA A 41 15.95 -2.06 19.33
CA ALA A 41 17.30 -2.32 18.84
C ALA A 41 17.43 -3.79 18.41
N GLY A 42 18.07 -4.02 17.27
CA GLY A 42 18.32 -5.34 16.72
C GLY A 42 19.79 -5.57 16.45
N ARG A 43 20.13 -6.78 16.03
CA ARG A 43 21.47 -7.11 15.53
C ARG A 43 21.72 -6.30 14.27
N VAL A 44 22.89 -5.66 14.14
CA VAL A 44 23.25 -4.89 12.95
C VAL A 44 24.46 -5.53 12.27
N LEU A 45 24.33 -5.83 10.98
CA LEU A 45 25.40 -6.30 10.12
C LEU A 45 25.71 -5.27 9.02
N THR A 46 26.99 -5.01 8.80
CA THR A 46 27.46 -4.12 7.73
C THR A 46 28.23 -4.93 6.70
N TRP A 47 27.94 -4.73 5.42
CA TRP A 47 28.65 -5.40 4.33
C TRP A 47 30.16 -5.10 4.40
N ALA A 48 30.98 -6.15 4.45
CA ALA A 48 32.41 -6.07 4.72
C ALA A 48 33.23 -5.57 3.51
N HIS A 49 32.66 -5.64 2.30
CA HIS A 49 33.39 -5.40 1.06
C HIS A 49 32.72 -4.37 0.14
N PRO A 50 32.60 -3.08 0.54
CA PRO A 50 32.02 -2.04 -0.32
C PRO A 50 32.74 -1.97 -1.67
N GLY A 51 31.98 -2.00 -2.77
CA GLY A 51 32.52 -2.04 -4.13
C GLY A 51 32.80 -3.45 -4.66
N GLN A 52 32.60 -4.49 -3.87
CA GLN A 52 32.69 -5.89 -4.29
C GLN A 52 31.34 -6.59 -4.11
N SER A 53 30.93 -7.36 -5.13
CA SER A 53 29.66 -8.08 -5.10
C SER A 53 29.81 -9.43 -4.37
N GLY A 54 28.72 -9.94 -3.82
CA GLY A 54 28.71 -11.23 -3.13
C GLY A 54 27.31 -11.66 -2.72
N GLU A 55 27.24 -12.73 -1.93
CA GLU A 55 25.99 -13.34 -1.49
C GLU A 55 25.64 -12.93 -0.05
N ILE A 56 24.38 -12.61 0.19
CA ILE A 56 23.83 -12.22 1.50
C ILE A 56 23.97 -13.33 2.53
N GLY A 57 23.88 -14.59 2.10
CA GLY A 57 23.85 -15.77 2.99
C GLY A 57 25.22 -16.20 3.51
N ASP A 58 26.31 -15.60 3.04
CA ASP A 58 27.65 -15.92 3.51
C ASP A 58 28.06 -14.96 4.64
N ALA A 59 28.19 -15.50 5.86
CA ALA A 59 28.55 -14.75 7.06
C ALA A 59 29.91 -14.04 6.92
N ALA A 60 30.84 -14.56 6.13
CA ALA A 60 32.16 -13.97 5.95
C ALA A 60 32.10 -12.59 5.25
N ASN A 61 31.03 -12.32 4.50
CA ASN A 61 30.82 -11.05 3.82
C ASN A 61 30.27 -9.95 4.75
N TRP A 62 30.05 -10.24 6.04
CA TRP A 62 29.44 -9.32 6.98
C TRP A 62 30.36 -9.00 8.15
N THR A 63 30.21 -7.78 8.66
CA THR A 63 30.79 -7.36 9.93
C THR A 63 29.71 -7.02 10.94
N GLN A 64 29.95 -7.41 12.18
CA GLN A 64 29.19 -6.99 13.35
C GLN A 64 30.15 -6.24 14.27
N ASP A 65 29.84 -4.98 14.59
CA ASP A 65 30.68 -4.13 15.43
C ASP A 65 32.16 -4.07 14.97
N GLY A 66 32.37 -4.05 13.64
CA GLY A 66 33.69 -4.00 13.01
C GLY A 66 34.47 -5.32 13.01
N ARG A 67 33.88 -6.44 13.45
CA ARG A 67 34.47 -7.79 13.41
C ARG A 67 33.70 -8.67 12.45
N ALA A 68 34.34 -9.71 11.92
CA ALA A 68 33.65 -10.71 11.07
C ALA A 68 32.42 -11.27 11.79
N ALA A 69 31.29 -11.31 11.09
CA ALA A 69 30.06 -11.90 11.61
C ALA A 69 30.20 -13.43 11.71
N LYS A 70 29.55 -14.03 12.70
CA LYS A 70 29.52 -15.49 12.86
C LYS A 70 28.44 -16.13 11.99
N ASP A 71 27.28 -15.49 11.97
CA ASP A 71 26.09 -15.96 11.28
C ASP A 71 25.67 -14.95 10.21
N PRO A 72 25.03 -15.38 9.11
CA PRO A 72 24.48 -14.46 8.13
C PRO A 72 23.29 -13.66 8.71
N PRO A 73 22.77 -12.66 7.96
CA PRO A 73 21.53 -11.98 8.32
C PRO A 73 20.32 -12.93 8.37
N ASP A 74 19.38 -12.62 9.28
CA ASP A 74 18.08 -13.26 9.45
C ASP A 74 16.96 -12.21 9.62
N SER A 75 15.71 -12.65 9.80
CA SER A 75 14.52 -11.77 9.94
C SER A 75 14.56 -10.81 11.14
N GLU A 76 15.54 -10.94 12.04
CA GLU A 76 15.75 -10.05 13.19
C GLU A 76 17.06 -9.23 13.08
N THR A 77 17.75 -9.32 11.93
CA THR A 77 19.01 -8.63 11.66
C THR A 77 18.80 -7.43 10.72
N ASP A 78 19.27 -6.27 11.15
CA ASP A 78 19.39 -5.07 10.32
C ASP A 78 20.66 -5.14 9.48
N ILE A 79 20.57 -4.82 8.19
CA ILE A 79 21.71 -4.79 7.29
C ILE A 79 21.99 -3.38 6.76
N ILE A 80 23.27 -3.06 6.64
CA ILE A 80 23.77 -1.83 6.03
C ILE A 80 24.66 -2.21 4.84
N LEU A 81 24.33 -1.69 3.67
CA LEU A 81 25.16 -1.74 2.47
C LEU A 81 25.85 -0.37 2.29
N PRO A 82 27.14 -0.22 2.65
CA PRO A 82 27.81 1.08 2.68
C PRO A 82 28.03 1.71 1.31
N ALA A 83 28.29 3.02 1.31
CA ALA A 83 28.65 3.73 0.09
C ALA A 83 29.99 3.20 -0.46
N ALA A 84 30.11 3.15 -1.78
CA ALA A 84 31.35 2.74 -2.45
C ALA A 84 31.66 3.61 -3.66
N GLY A 85 32.93 3.67 -4.05
CA GLY A 85 33.37 4.33 -5.29
C GLY A 85 32.94 3.56 -6.55
N ALA A 86 32.86 2.23 -6.46
CA ALA A 86 32.40 1.35 -7.53
C ALA A 86 31.04 0.72 -7.18
N ARG A 87 30.25 0.39 -8.21
CA ARG A 87 28.99 -0.34 -8.04
C ARG A 87 29.23 -1.77 -7.58
N TYR A 88 28.37 -2.25 -6.69
CA TYR A 88 28.39 -3.62 -6.22
C TYR A 88 26.99 -4.13 -5.90
N SER A 89 26.84 -5.46 -5.88
CA SER A 89 25.56 -6.14 -5.63
C SER A 89 25.70 -7.17 -4.52
N VAL A 90 24.76 -7.12 -3.58
CA VAL A 90 24.54 -8.17 -2.60
C VAL A 90 23.33 -8.97 -3.06
N ALA A 91 23.58 -10.20 -3.50
CA ALA A 91 22.58 -11.09 -4.06
C ALA A 91 22.03 -12.05 -3.01
N GLY A 92 20.79 -12.50 -3.17
CA GLY A 92 20.16 -13.49 -2.30
C GLY A 92 18.90 -14.10 -2.89
N GLY A 93 18.20 -14.90 -2.09
CA GLY A 93 16.94 -15.53 -2.47
C GLY A 93 15.94 -15.64 -1.31
N ARG A 94 14.86 -16.40 -1.53
CA ARG A 94 13.71 -16.53 -0.59
C ARG A 94 14.06 -17.06 0.79
N ASN A 95 15.20 -17.74 0.93
CA ASN A 95 15.68 -18.27 2.20
C ASN A 95 16.52 -17.23 2.96
N ASN A 96 16.76 -16.07 2.37
CA ASN A 96 17.49 -14.97 2.99
C ASN A 96 16.48 -13.91 3.43
N GLN A 97 16.41 -13.71 4.74
CA GLN A 97 15.50 -12.78 5.39
C GLN A 97 16.32 -11.72 6.11
N VAL A 98 15.80 -10.50 6.16
CA VAL A 98 16.40 -9.37 6.87
C VAL A 98 15.31 -8.57 7.58
N ARG A 99 15.65 -7.92 8.69
CA ARG A 99 14.75 -7.03 9.42
C ARG A 99 14.70 -5.66 8.76
N HIS A 100 15.70 -4.82 8.97
CA HIS A 100 15.81 -3.51 8.33
C HIS A 100 16.95 -3.49 7.30
N VAL A 101 16.82 -2.67 6.26
CA VAL A 101 17.81 -2.54 5.20
C VAL A 101 18.12 -1.08 4.97
N THR A 102 19.40 -0.72 4.99
CA THR A 102 19.89 0.59 4.52
C THR A 102 20.84 0.40 3.36
N ILE A 103 20.54 1.01 2.21
CA ILE A 103 21.31 0.88 0.97
C ILE A 103 21.89 2.24 0.58
N HIS A 104 23.20 2.38 0.62
CA HIS A 104 23.90 3.60 0.24
C HIS A 104 24.24 3.64 -1.26
N LYS A 105 24.78 4.79 -1.69
CA LYS A 105 25.35 5.03 -3.02
C LYS A 105 26.13 3.84 -3.58
N ASN A 106 25.81 3.48 -4.82
CA ASN A 106 26.46 2.40 -5.60
C ASN A 106 26.24 0.97 -5.06
N ALA A 107 25.55 0.81 -3.93
CA ALA A 107 25.16 -0.49 -3.43
C ALA A 107 23.83 -0.94 -4.06
N ARG A 108 23.70 -2.25 -4.31
CA ARG A 108 22.45 -2.87 -4.74
C ARG A 108 22.13 -4.08 -3.89
N LEU A 109 20.94 -4.13 -3.28
CA LEU A 109 20.35 -5.37 -2.78
C LEU A 109 19.54 -6.00 -3.92
N THR A 110 19.80 -7.27 -4.25
CA THR A 110 19.07 -7.96 -5.33
C THR A 110 18.69 -9.39 -4.98
N GLY A 111 17.44 -9.76 -5.29
CA GLY A 111 17.03 -11.16 -5.39
C GLY A 111 17.04 -11.68 -6.83
N GLY A 112 16.24 -12.72 -7.09
CA GLY A 112 15.91 -13.25 -8.41
C GLY A 112 14.40 -13.31 -8.66
N HIS A 113 14.00 -13.52 -9.92
CA HIS A 113 12.60 -13.71 -10.28
C HIS A 113 12.03 -14.97 -9.62
N ARG A 114 10.96 -14.83 -8.81
CA ARG A 114 10.43 -15.89 -7.95
C ARG A 114 11.44 -16.41 -6.92
N ASN A 115 12.46 -15.63 -6.61
CA ASN A 115 13.45 -15.97 -5.59
C ASN A 115 13.93 -14.68 -4.92
N GLU A 116 12.99 -13.97 -4.30
CA GLU A 116 13.17 -12.64 -3.75
C GLU A 116 13.82 -12.68 -2.36
N VAL A 117 14.65 -11.69 -2.01
CA VAL A 117 15.11 -11.51 -0.61
C VAL A 117 13.96 -10.92 0.21
N GLU A 118 13.65 -11.48 1.38
CA GLU A 118 12.53 -11.00 2.22
C GLU A 118 13.00 -9.92 3.21
N ILE A 119 12.35 -8.76 3.16
CA ILE A 119 12.54 -7.64 4.08
C ILE A 119 11.34 -7.57 5.02
N TRP A 120 11.58 -7.75 6.32
CA TRP A 120 10.54 -7.86 7.34
C TRP A 120 10.21 -6.55 8.06
N GLY A 121 11.04 -5.54 7.85
CA GLY A 121 10.91 -4.20 8.41
C GLY A 121 11.34 -3.12 7.41
N ASN A 122 11.77 -1.97 7.93
CA ASN A 122 12.12 -0.78 7.16
C ASN A 122 13.17 -1.00 6.07
N CYS A 123 12.96 -0.35 4.93
CA CYS A 123 13.92 -0.29 3.83
C CYS A 123 14.21 1.18 3.49
N ASP A 124 15.46 1.60 3.65
CA ASP A 124 15.97 2.91 3.29
C ASP A 124 16.94 2.79 2.12
N VAL A 125 16.49 3.20 0.93
CA VAL A 125 17.35 3.37 -0.24
C VAL A 125 17.79 4.82 -0.31
N LEU A 126 19.05 5.08 0.01
CA LEU A 126 19.65 6.41 -0.01
C LEU A 126 20.00 6.83 -1.46
N PRO A 127 20.34 8.11 -1.71
CA PRO A 127 20.66 8.57 -3.06
C PRO A 127 21.73 7.70 -3.74
N GLU A 128 21.47 7.34 -5.00
CA GLU A 128 22.30 6.43 -5.82
C GLU A 128 22.39 4.97 -5.32
N GLY A 129 21.66 4.60 -4.27
CA GLY A 129 21.44 3.20 -3.89
C GLY A 129 20.39 2.53 -4.77
N MET A 130 20.40 1.19 -4.81
CA MET A 130 19.46 0.41 -5.61
C MET A 130 18.88 -0.78 -4.85
N VAL A 131 17.61 -1.07 -5.09
CA VAL A 131 16.95 -2.28 -4.59
C VAL A 131 16.23 -2.95 -5.74
N ARG A 132 16.38 -4.27 -5.83
CA ARG A 132 15.80 -5.07 -6.90
C ARG A 132 15.31 -6.42 -6.38
N PHE A 133 14.16 -6.83 -6.85
CA PHE A 133 13.67 -8.19 -6.61
C PHE A 133 13.68 -8.63 -5.13
N VAL A 134 13.14 -7.78 -4.29
CA VAL A 134 12.90 -8.05 -2.86
C VAL A 134 11.41 -8.29 -2.63
N SER A 135 11.05 -8.97 -1.55
CA SER A 135 9.69 -9.03 -1.02
C SER A 135 9.68 -8.22 0.27
N VAL A 136 8.63 -7.43 0.52
CA VAL A 136 8.46 -6.74 1.80
C VAL A 136 7.31 -7.43 2.51
N VAL A 137 7.56 -7.96 3.70
CA VAL A 137 6.56 -8.76 4.44
C VAL A 137 5.70 -7.86 5.35
N GLY A 138 6.22 -6.71 5.79
CA GLY A 138 5.44 -5.66 6.48
C GLY A 138 4.96 -5.99 7.90
N GLY A 139 5.47 -7.05 8.55
CA GLY A 139 4.96 -7.59 9.81
C GLY A 139 5.05 -6.68 11.05
N LYS A 140 5.73 -5.54 10.95
CA LYS A 140 5.85 -4.55 12.02
C LYS A 140 5.88 -3.17 11.34
N HIS A 141 4.76 -2.42 11.35
CA HIS A 141 4.57 -1.07 10.74
C HIS A 141 5.75 -0.54 9.90
N THR A 142 5.97 -1.08 8.72
CA THR A 142 7.19 -0.85 7.95
C THR A 142 7.09 0.43 7.14
N TYR A 143 8.22 1.05 6.84
CA TYR A 143 8.31 2.00 5.74
C TYR A 143 9.30 1.53 4.68
N PHE A 144 9.03 1.94 3.45
CA PHE A 144 9.92 1.75 2.33
C PHE A 144 10.20 3.11 1.72
N ARG A 145 11.40 3.61 1.96
CA ARG A 145 11.81 4.95 1.59
C ARG A 145 12.88 4.89 0.51
N VAL A 146 12.67 5.66 -0.55
CA VAL A 146 13.62 5.85 -1.64
C VAL A 146 13.97 7.32 -1.73
N GLN A 147 15.14 7.69 -1.23
CA GLN A 147 15.59 9.07 -1.17
C GLN A 147 16.22 9.50 -2.49
N GLY A 148 15.89 10.71 -2.94
CA GLY A 148 16.36 11.22 -4.22
C GLY A 148 15.84 10.40 -5.41
N SER A 149 14.70 9.73 -5.25
CA SER A 149 13.97 9.13 -6.36
C SER A 149 13.35 10.26 -7.18
N GLU A 150 13.70 10.34 -8.46
CA GLU A 150 13.09 11.27 -9.39
C GLU A 150 11.96 10.58 -10.16
N PHE A 151 11.01 11.36 -10.66
CA PHE A 151 9.99 10.83 -11.54
C PHE A 151 10.63 10.49 -12.90
N PRO A 152 10.28 9.36 -13.53
CA PRO A 152 10.60 9.11 -14.93
C PRO A 152 10.10 10.24 -15.85
N THR A 153 10.94 11.21 -16.22
CA THR A 153 10.56 12.30 -17.12
C THR A 153 11.28 12.19 -18.46
N PRO A 154 10.83 12.92 -19.50
CA PRO A 154 11.62 13.05 -20.72
C PRO A 154 13.05 13.51 -20.53
N GLU A 155 13.30 14.37 -19.56
CA GLU A 155 14.57 15.04 -19.36
C GLU A 155 15.59 14.13 -18.68
N ASN A 156 15.17 13.29 -17.71
CA ASN A 156 16.10 12.38 -17.04
C ASN A 156 16.24 11.02 -17.72
N GLY A 157 15.33 10.67 -18.64
CA GLY A 157 15.38 9.44 -19.44
C GLY A 157 15.32 8.15 -18.62
N GLN A 158 14.97 8.23 -17.35
CA GLN A 158 14.79 7.04 -16.49
C GLN A 158 13.39 6.46 -16.68
N ALA A 159 13.24 5.17 -16.42
CA ALA A 159 11.96 4.48 -16.39
C ALA A 159 11.99 3.30 -15.41
N PHE A 160 10.84 2.96 -14.85
CA PHE A 160 10.68 1.68 -14.16
C PHE A 160 10.83 0.56 -15.17
N GLN A 161 11.50 -0.54 -14.84
CA GLN A 161 11.83 -1.57 -15.83
C GLN A 161 10.77 -2.69 -15.89
N HIS A 162 9.94 -2.76 -16.92
CA HIS A 162 9.04 -3.89 -17.12
C HIS A 162 9.80 -5.25 -17.24
N PRO A 163 9.32 -6.39 -16.69
CA PRO A 163 10.04 -7.68 -16.75
C PRO A 163 10.33 -8.18 -18.16
N SER A 164 9.46 -7.88 -19.12
CA SER A 164 9.63 -8.34 -20.51
C SER A 164 10.71 -7.57 -21.27
N ARG A 165 11.23 -6.47 -20.74
CA ARG A 165 12.25 -5.65 -21.42
C ARG A 165 13.36 -5.22 -20.46
N ARG A 166 14.60 -5.44 -20.87
CA ARG A 166 15.77 -4.97 -20.11
C ARG A 166 16.20 -3.61 -20.61
N LEU A 167 16.00 -2.58 -19.79
CA LEU A 167 16.55 -1.25 -20.04
C LEU A 167 18.06 -1.24 -19.72
N PRO A 168 18.87 -0.40 -20.39
CA PRO A 168 20.20 -0.05 -19.93
C PRO A 168 20.18 0.43 -18.47
N GLU A 169 21.18 0.08 -17.68
CA GLU A 169 21.21 0.41 -16.24
C GLU A 169 21.11 1.91 -15.95
N ALA A 170 21.68 2.76 -16.82
CA ALA A 170 21.58 4.21 -16.72
C ALA A 170 20.14 4.76 -16.93
N GLN A 171 19.26 3.97 -17.56
CA GLN A 171 17.86 4.31 -17.82
C GLN A 171 16.91 3.63 -16.81
N GLN A 172 17.42 2.82 -15.88
CA GLN A 172 16.59 2.14 -14.89
C GLN A 172 16.31 3.05 -13.70
N SER A 173 15.05 3.08 -13.25
CA SER A 173 14.68 3.65 -11.96
C SER A 173 15.45 2.97 -10.83
N ARG A 174 15.82 3.75 -9.82
CA ARG A 174 16.69 3.34 -8.71
C ARG A 174 16.02 2.38 -7.73
N ALA A 175 14.68 2.36 -7.68
CA ALA A 175 13.93 1.48 -6.79
C ALA A 175 12.89 0.68 -7.54
N GLN A 176 13.06 -0.64 -7.54
CA GLN A 176 12.14 -1.55 -8.18
C GLN A 176 12.01 -2.88 -7.43
N ILE A 177 10.79 -3.35 -7.25
CA ILE A 177 10.43 -4.61 -6.58
C ILE A 177 10.01 -5.67 -7.64
N SER A 178 10.34 -6.98 -7.44
CA SER A 178 9.97 -8.06 -8.40
C SER A 178 8.56 -8.60 -8.20
N HIS A 179 8.15 -9.40 -9.19
CA HIS A 179 7.18 -10.52 -9.27
C HIS A 179 6.00 -10.53 -8.28
N LYS A 180 6.22 -10.42 -6.97
CA LYS A 180 5.15 -10.29 -5.98
C LYS A 180 5.54 -9.33 -4.85
N PHE A 181 4.76 -8.27 -4.67
CA PHE A 181 4.76 -7.47 -3.44
C PHE A 181 3.55 -7.85 -2.60
N GLN A 182 3.77 -8.24 -1.34
CA GLN A 182 2.71 -8.74 -0.46
C GLN A 182 2.76 -8.03 0.88
N VAL A 183 1.81 -7.12 1.14
CA VAL A 183 1.70 -6.52 2.48
C VAL A 183 0.97 -7.49 3.40
N CYS A 184 1.74 -7.97 4.38
CA CYS A 184 1.37 -8.67 5.60
C CYS A 184 0.66 -10.03 5.55
N LYS A 185 1.29 -10.88 6.35
CA LYS A 185 0.86 -12.12 6.98
C LYS A 185 0.28 -11.72 8.36
N TYR A 186 -1.04 -11.48 8.42
CA TYR A 186 -1.85 -11.19 9.62
C TYR A 186 -1.53 -9.91 10.44
N GLY A 187 -2.59 -9.22 10.89
CA GLY A 187 -2.53 -8.05 11.79
C GLY A 187 -2.75 -6.69 11.12
N THR A 188 -2.85 -5.64 11.93
CA THR A 188 -3.16 -4.24 11.53
C THR A 188 -1.91 -3.44 11.13
N ALA A 189 -0.86 -4.13 10.70
CA ALA A 189 0.39 -3.50 10.33
C ALA A 189 0.24 -2.70 9.03
N SER A 190 1.10 -1.70 8.86
CA SER A 190 1.10 -0.83 7.68
C SER A 190 2.45 -0.89 6.97
N VAL A 191 2.47 -0.72 5.66
CA VAL A 191 3.68 -0.41 4.88
C VAL A 191 3.48 0.96 4.26
N GLU A 192 4.32 1.94 4.63
CA GLU A 192 4.29 3.27 4.01
C GLU A 192 5.40 3.44 2.97
N PHE A 193 5.01 3.76 1.74
CA PHE A 193 5.91 4.04 0.62
C PHE A 193 6.20 5.52 0.52
N LEU A 194 7.49 5.84 0.63
CA LEU A 194 8.03 7.19 0.68
C LEU A 194 9.01 7.37 -0.47
N GLY A 195 8.50 7.87 -1.60
CA GLY A 195 9.28 8.05 -2.82
C GLY A 195 8.69 7.29 -4.00
N ASN A 196 9.43 7.26 -5.11
CA ASN A 196 8.98 6.67 -6.36
C ASN A 196 9.41 5.21 -6.45
N LEU A 197 8.46 4.31 -6.68
CA LEU A 197 8.67 2.86 -6.64
C LEU A 197 7.89 2.13 -7.73
N GLY A 198 8.50 1.12 -8.34
CA GLY A 198 7.84 0.26 -9.31
C GLY A 198 7.80 -1.21 -8.90
N VAL A 199 6.66 -1.88 -9.04
CA VAL A 199 6.50 -3.33 -8.90
C VAL A 199 6.32 -3.95 -10.27
N SER A 200 7.15 -4.94 -10.59
CA SER A 200 7.26 -5.44 -11.96
C SER A 200 6.18 -6.44 -12.38
N ASP A 201 5.31 -6.86 -11.47
CA ASP A 201 4.28 -7.88 -11.73
C ASP A 201 3.12 -7.65 -10.73
N GLU A 202 2.78 -8.63 -9.90
CA GLU A 202 1.57 -8.62 -9.07
C GLU A 202 1.80 -7.92 -7.72
N VAL A 203 0.93 -6.98 -7.38
CA VAL A 203 0.81 -6.44 -6.02
C VAL A 203 -0.42 -7.05 -5.36
N MET A 204 -0.24 -7.71 -4.23
CA MET A 204 -1.35 -8.21 -3.41
C MET A 204 -1.32 -7.54 -2.05
N LEU A 205 -2.40 -6.86 -1.71
CA LEU A 205 -2.66 -6.31 -0.40
C LEU A 205 -3.73 -7.17 0.26
N GLN A 206 -3.30 -8.12 1.09
CA GLN A 206 -4.21 -9.10 1.68
C GLN A 206 -4.81 -8.62 2.99
N HIS A 207 -3.95 -8.10 3.86
CA HIS A 207 -4.31 -7.51 5.14
C HIS A 207 -3.42 -6.31 5.41
N GLY A 208 -3.78 -5.54 6.44
CA GLY A 208 -3.02 -4.37 6.82
C GLY A 208 -3.18 -3.23 5.82
N LYS A 209 -2.28 -2.25 5.90
CA LYS A 209 -2.44 -0.97 5.19
C LYS A 209 -1.23 -0.66 4.34
N MET A 210 -1.43 -0.46 3.04
CA MET A 210 -0.43 0.11 2.14
C MET A 210 -0.65 1.62 2.03
N ILE A 211 0.27 2.43 2.55
CA ILE A 211 0.20 3.89 2.46
C ILE A 211 1.11 4.37 1.33
N VAL A 212 0.58 5.13 0.38
CA VAL A 212 1.33 5.71 -0.74
C VAL A 212 1.39 7.22 -0.57
N SER A 213 2.57 7.71 -0.20
CA SER A 213 2.87 9.15 -0.04
C SER A 213 3.79 9.69 -1.14
N GLY A 214 4.25 8.82 -2.05
CA GLY A 214 5.04 9.16 -3.25
C GLY A 214 4.39 8.64 -4.53
N ASP A 215 5.18 8.30 -5.55
CA ASP A 215 4.65 7.71 -6.78
C ASP A 215 4.86 6.18 -6.81
N PHE A 216 3.78 5.44 -6.66
CA PHE A 216 3.77 3.98 -6.69
C PHE A 216 3.25 3.45 -8.02
N ARG A 217 4.11 2.70 -8.70
CA ARG A 217 3.85 2.10 -10.00
C ARG A 217 3.78 0.59 -9.96
N PHE A 218 2.87 0.01 -10.72
CA PHE A 218 2.70 -1.44 -10.80
C PHE A 218 2.55 -1.93 -12.24
N SER A 219 2.94 -3.16 -12.51
CA SER A 219 2.97 -3.70 -13.87
C SER A 219 1.64 -4.31 -14.29
N GLY A 220 0.89 -3.61 -15.14
CA GLY A 220 -0.38 -4.08 -15.72
C GLY A 220 -0.29 -5.13 -16.83
N VAL A 221 0.90 -5.52 -17.29
CA VAL A 221 1.09 -6.16 -18.62
C VAL A 221 1.39 -7.67 -18.54
N THR A 222 1.76 -8.16 -17.36
CA THR A 222 1.85 -9.60 -17.08
C THR A 222 0.44 -10.19 -16.95
N ASN A 223 0.32 -11.51 -16.92
CA ASN A 223 -0.94 -12.27 -17.07
C ASN A 223 -1.99 -12.05 -15.96
N LYS A 224 -1.98 -10.95 -15.20
CA LYS A 224 -2.54 -10.80 -13.86
C LYS A 224 -3.02 -9.38 -13.53
N GLY A 225 -4.10 -9.27 -12.74
CA GLY A 225 -4.52 -8.01 -12.14
C GLY A 225 -3.36 -7.48 -11.31
N ALA A 226 -2.95 -6.25 -11.57
CA ALA A 226 -1.60 -5.83 -11.20
C ALA A 226 -1.52 -5.20 -9.80
N LEU A 227 -2.64 -4.72 -9.28
CA LEU A 227 -2.81 -4.28 -7.90
C LEU A 227 -4.13 -4.83 -7.36
N GLU A 228 -4.03 -5.80 -6.46
CA GLU A 228 -5.16 -6.51 -5.89
C GLU A 228 -5.25 -6.24 -4.39
N ILE A 229 -6.43 -5.84 -3.92
CA ILE A 229 -6.73 -5.57 -2.52
C ILE A 229 -7.78 -6.57 -2.08
N TYR A 230 -7.46 -7.39 -1.09
CA TYR A 230 -8.31 -8.46 -0.58
C TYR A 230 -8.84 -8.13 0.83
N ASP A 231 -9.54 -9.10 1.43
CA ASP A 231 -10.25 -9.07 2.71
C ASP A 231 -9.54 -8.34 3.87
N GLY A 232 -9.85 -7.06 4.04
CA GLY A 232 -9.33 -6.20 5.11
C GLY A 232 -8.03 -5.46 4.76
N GLY A 233 -7.53 -5.59 3.53
CA GLY A 233 -6.44 -4.78 2.99
C GLY A 233 -6.87 -3.34 2.72
N ILE A 234 -6.03 -2.37 3.08
CA ILE A 234 -6.32 -0.92 2.91
C ILE A 234 -5.23 -0.25 2.07
N LEU A 235 -5.54 0.13 0.84
CA LEU A 235 -4.71 1.07 0.08
C LEU A 235 -5.08 2.49 0.51
N GLU A 236 -4.14 3.21 1.12
CA GLU A 236 -4.27 4.60 1.52
C GLU A 236 -3.37 5.48 0.66
N ILE A 237 -3.94 6.42 -0.10
CA ILE A 237 -3.18 7.39 -0.91
C ILE A 237 -3.16 8.72 -0.16
N GLN A 238 -1.97 9.20 0.19
CA GLN A 238 -1.78 10.45 0.92
C GLN A 238 -1.64 11.64 -0.05
N THR A 239 -1.72 12.88 0.45
CA THR A 239 -1.57 14.09 -0.38
C THR A 239 -0.30 14.05 -1.22
N GLY A 240 -0.44 14.32 -2.53
CA GLY A 240 0.64 14.23 -3.51
C GLY A 240 1.01 12.80 -3.93
N GLY A 241 0.50 11.79 -3.23
CA GLY A 241 0.67 10.38 -3.55
C GLY A 241 -0.03 10.01 -4.86
N ARG A 242 0.61 9.15 -5.64
CA ARG A 242 0.13 8.68 -6.95
C ARG A 242 0.22 7.17 -7.01
N VAL A 243 -0.85 6.51 -7.43
CA VAL A 243 -0.89 5.07 -7.72
C VAL A 243 -1.21 4.92 -9.19
N ALA A 244 -0.38 4.22 -9.96
CA ALA A 244 -0.58 4.13 -11.41
C ALA A 244 0.00 2.85 -12.03
N PRO A 245 -0.60 2.32 -13.10
CA PRO A 245 0.02 1.25 -13.85
C PRO A 245 1.26 1.76 -14.61
N PHE A 246 2.10 0.83 -15.05
CA PHE A 246 3.22 1.11 -15.94
C PHE A 246 2.79 1.54 -17.33
N ALA A 247 1.65 1.10 -17.85
CA ALA A 247 1.23 1.40 -19.21
C ALA A 247 -0.27 1.75 -19.22
N PRO A 248 -0.72 2.62 -20.15
CA PRO A 248 -2.13 2.96 -20.29
C PRO A 248 -2.93 1.79 -20.85
N GLU A 249 -2.29 0.95 -21.65
CA GLU A 249 -2.86 -0.23 -22.27
C GLU A 249 -2.06 -1.44 -21.80
N ASN A 250 -2.72 -2.58 -21.66
CA ASN A 250 -2.04 -3.85 -21.54
C ASN A 250 -2.45 -4.77 -22.69
N ASN A 251 -1.51 -5.60 -23.15
CA ASN A 251 -1.73 -6.51 -24.29
C ASN A 251 -2.82 -7.57 -24.05
N LYS A 252 -3.48 -7.56 -22.89
CA LYS A 252 -4.52 -8.51 -22.48
C LYS A 252 -5.83 -7.82 -22.12
N ASP A 253 -5.86 -6.50 -22.21
CA ASP A 253 -6.98 -5.65 -21.80
C ASP A 253 -7.44 -5.90 -20.36
N VAL A 254 -6.61 -6.38 -19.42
CA VAL A 254 -7.02 -6.82 -18.07
C VAL A 254 -6.96 -5.68 -17.05
N TYR A 255 -7.72 -5.77 -15.95
CA TYR A 255 -7.73 -4.77 -14.88
C TYR A 255 -6.38 -4.23 -14.41
N ASN A 256 -6.34 -2.92 -14.11
CA ASN A 256 -5.20 -2.31 -13.43
C ASN A 256 -5.31 -2.49 -11.90
N VAL A 257 -6.49 -2.25 -11.32
CA VAL A 257 -6.72 -2.32 -9.87
C VAL A 257 -7.97 -3.13 -9.55
N ASN A 258 -7.84 -4.13 -8.68
CA ASN A 258 -8.93 -4.96 -8.19
C ASN A 258 -9.09 -4.79 -6.69
N VAL A 259 -10.33 -4.58 -6.25
CA VAL A 259 -10.71 -4.57 -4.84
C VAL A 259 -11.75 -5.65 -4.65
N TYR A 260 -11.43 -6.60 -3.77
CA TYR A 260 -12.27 -7.72 -3.41
C TYR A 260 -12.74 -7.55 -1.97
N ARG A 261 -13.92 -8.10 -1.66
CA ARG A 261 -14.53 -8.31 -0.34
C ARG A 261 -13.83 -7.59 0.82
N ASN A 262 -14.43 -6.54 1.39
CA ASN A 262 -13.88 -5.73 2.50
C ASN A 262 -12.53 -5.04 2.23
N GLY A 263 -11.94 -5.18 1.05
CA GLY A 263 -10.81 -4.37 0.61
C GLY A 263 -11.19 -2.89 0.53
N VAL A 264 -10.24 -2.02 0.88
CA VAL A 264 -10.47 -0.57 0.97
C VAL A 264 -9.48 0.18 0.09
N ILE A 265 -10.00 1.07 -0.75
CA ILE A 265 -9.23 2.20 -1.26
C ILE A 265 -9.64 3.42 -0.46
N GLN A 266 -8.69 4.14 0.11
CA GLN A 266 -8.95 5.42 0.73
C GLN A 266 -7.92 6.47 0.31
N ALA A 267 -8.35 7.71 0.23
CA ALA A 267 -7.45 8.85 0.10
C ALA A 267 -7.46 9.65 1.41
N GLY A 268 -6.27 9.86 1.98
CA GLY A 268 -6.13 10.31 3.36
C GLY A 268 -6.60 9.27 4.38
N SER A 269 -6.56 9.68 5.64
CA SER A 269 -7.12 8.95 6.79
C SER A 269 -7.66 9.95 7.80
N PRO A 270 -8.47 9.53 8.78
CA PRO A 270 -8.94 10.45 9.82
C PRO A 270 -7.80 11.14 10.58
N GLU A 271 -6.68 10.44 10.78
CA GLU A 271 -5.48 11.00 11.43
C GLU A 271 -4.61 11.83 10.49
N ARG A 272 -4.73 11.62 9.17
CA ARG A 272 -3.97 12.31 8.12
C ARG A 272 -4.89 12.63 6.94
N PRO A 273 -5.85 13.57 7.10
CA PRO A 273 -6.74 13.94 6.01
C PRO A 273 -5.92 14.60 4.89
N LEU A 274 -6.40 14.48 3.66
CA LEU A 274 -5.81 15.14 2.50
C LEU A 274 -5.81 16.65 2.71
N THR A 275 -4.65 17.27 2.50
CA THR A 275 -4.48 18.74 2.45
C THR A 275 -4.26 19.27 1.03
N GLY A 276 -4.15 18.34 0.07
CA GLY A 276 -4.11 18.57 -1.37
C GLY A 276 -4.41 17.26 -2.10
N ASP A 277 -4.50 17.33 -3.43
CA ASP A 277 -4.92 16.19 -4.25
C ASP A 277 -4.02 14.94 -4.09
N ALA A 278 -4.66 13.77 -4.11
CA ALA A 278 -4.06 12.45 -4.22
C ALA A 278 -4.56 11.79 -5.52
N PHE A 279 -3.79 10.89 -6.13
CA PHE A 279 -4.10 10.43 -7.49
C PHE A 279 -4.16 8.90 -7.60
N LEU A 280 -5.28 8.41 -8.12
CA LEU A 280 -5.44 7.05 -8.61
C LEU A 280 -5.50 7.10 -10.14
N LEU A 281 -4.39 6.78 -10.79
CA LEU A 281 -4.28 6.78 -12.23
C LEU A 281 -4.58 5.38 -12.77
N LEU A 282 -5.41 5.32 -13.82
CA LEU A 282 -5.82 4.06 -14.45
C LEU A 282 -5.38 4.00 -15.91
N GLY A 283 -5.26 2.78 -16.42
CA GLY A 283 -5.18 2.55 -17.86
C GLY A 283 -6.56 2.64 -18.50
N TYR A 284 -6.59 2.54 -19.83
CA TYR A 284 -7.81 2.43 -20.59
C TYR A 284 -8.52 1.10 -20.29
N GLY A 285 -9.84 1.12 -20.35
CA GLY A 285 -10.66 -0.06 -20.08
C GLY A 285 -11.92 -0.13 -20.93
N ASP A 286 -12.54 -1.30 -20.92
CA ASP A 286 -13.78 -1.61 -21.63
C ASP A 286 -14.81 -2.19 -20.64
N ASN A 287 -15.77 -1.36 -20.22
CA ASN A 287 -16.82 -1.78 -19.29
C ASN A 287 -17.78 -2.83 -19.88
N GLN A 288 -17.84 -2.98 -21.20
CA GLN A 288 -18.69 -3.99 -21.84
C GLN A 288 -18.10 -5.40 -21.72
N LYS A 289 -16.84 -5.51 -21.30
CA LYS A 289 -16.15 -6.78 -21.11
C LYS A 289 -15.83 -6.98 -19.63
N PRO A 290 -16.55 -7.88 -18.93
CA PRO A 290 -16.13 -8.33 -17.61
C PRO A 290 -14.69 -8.85 -17.70
N GLY A 291 -13.77 -8.28 -16.95
CA GLY A 291 -12.34 -8.61 -17.03
C GLY A 291 -11.43 -7.43 -17.32
N HIS A 292 -12.01 -6.33 -17.83
CA HIS A 292 -11.27 -5.43 -18.70
C HIS A 292 -11.35 -3.94 -18.33
N THR A 293 -11.56 -3.61 -17.06
CA THR A 293 -11.77 -2.23 -16.60
C THR A 293 -10.54 -1.69 -15.87
N GLY A 294 -10.29 -0.39 -15.89
CA GLY A 294 -9.17 0.19 -15.14
C GLY A 294 -9.26 -0.08 -13.63
N LEU A 295 -10.47 -0.01 -13.08
CA LEU A 295 -10.76 -0.32 -11.68
C LEU A 295 -11.96 -1.27 -11.58
N TYR A 296 -11.80 -2.34 -10.79
CA TYR A 296 -12.88 -3.24 -10.41
C TYR A 296 -13.01 -3.26 -8.89
N MET A 297 -14.22 -3.01 -8.40
CA MET A 297 -14.56 -3.10 -6.98
C MET A 297 -15.73 -4.06 -6.80
N ALA A 298 -15.46 -5.26 -6.29
CA ALA A 298 -16.49 -6.27 -5.97
C ALA A 298 -17.39 -5.79 -4.83
N VAL A 299 -18.55 -6.45 -4.63
CA VAL A 299 -19.41 -6.10 -3.49
C VAL A 299 -18.68 -6.22 -2.16
N GLY A 300 -18.97 -5.30 -1.25
CA GLY A 300 -18.32 -5.18 0.05
C GLY A 300 -16.94 -4.55 0.03
N SER A 301 -16.39 -4.25 -1.14
CA SER A 301 -15.25 -3.34 -1.27
C SER A 301 -15.65 -1.91 -0.90
N MET A 302 -14.71 -1.10 -0.44
CA MET A 302 -14.98 0.28 -0.01
C MET A 302 -14.04 1.25 -0.72
N MET A 303 -14.58 2.42 -1.11
CA MET A 303 -13.78 3.55 -1.59
C MET A 303 -14.14 4.79 -0.78
N ARG A 304 -13.15 5.52 -0.26
CA ARG A 304 -13.35 6.64 0.68
C ARG A 304 -12.36 7.77 0.46
N VAL A 305 -12.75 8.96 0.90
CA VAL A 305 -11.87 10.14 0.93
C VAL A 305 -12.02 10.84 2.28
N TYR A 306 -10.88 11.09 2.92
CA TYR A 306 -10.76 11.91 4.12
C TYR A 306 -10.07 13.19 3.72
N SER A 307 -10.82 14.27 3.54
CA SER A 307 -10.30 15.55 3.07
C SER A 307 -10.43 16.64 4.12
N SER A 308 -9.43 17.51 4.25
CA SER A 308 -9.53 18.72 5.06
C SER A 308 -10.37 19.81 4.40
N ASP A 309 -10.44 19.80 3.06
CA ASP A 309 -11.20 20.74 2.23
C ASP A 309 -11.52 20.04 0.89
N PRO A 310 -12.70 19.39 0.76
CA PRO A 310 -13.06 18.64 -0.44
C PRO A 310 -13.06 19.46 -1.75
N ALA A 311 -13.05 20.79 -1.68
CA ALA A 311 -12.95 21.65 -2.86
C ALA A 311 -11.50 21.77 -3.39
N LYS A 312 -10.48 21.46 -2.56
CA LYS A 312 -9.05 21.66 -2.89
C LYS A 312 -8.17 20.43 -2.65
N ALA A 313 -8.65 19.47 -1.88
CA ALA A 313 -7.92 18.28 -1.49
C ALA A 313 -8.78 17.05 -1.80
N ARG A 314 -8.61 16.49 -3.00
CA ARG A 314 -9.49 15.46 -3.56
C ARG A 314 -8.72 14.18 -3.84
N LEU A 315 -9.46 13.09 -3.97
CA LEU A 315 -8.96 11.97 -4.75
C LEU A 315 -9.25 12.22 -6.24
N VAL A 316 -8.21 12.34 -7.04
CA VAL A 316 -8.29 12.47 -8.49
C VAL A 316 -8.15 11.10 -9.13
N VAL A 317 -9.19 10.66 -9.84
CA VAL A 317 -9.22 9.41 -10.59
C VAL A 317 -9.21 9.76 -12.08
N GLN A 318 -8.12 9.43 -12.78
CA GLN A 318 -7.94 9.83 -14.19
C GLN A 318 -7.08 8.84 -14.99
N ALA A 319 -7.03 9.00 -16.31
CA ALA A 319 -6.13 8.22 -17.16
C ALA A 319 -4.66 8.56 -16.89
N THR A 320 -3.77 7.56 -17.00
CA THR A 320 -2.33 7.79 -17.09
C THR A 320 -1.96 8.67 -18.28
N ALA A 321 -2.72 8.55 -19.38
CA ALA A 321 -2.54 9.33 -20.60
C ALA A 321 -2.86 10.83 -20.46
N ALA A 322 -3.63 11.21 -19.43
CA ALA A 322 -3.93 12.59 -19.11
C ALA A 322 -2.76 13.30 -18.40
N VAL A 323 -1.75 12.54 -17.95
CA VAL A 323 -0.61 13.08 -17.21
C VAL A 323 0.47 13.50 -18.19
N GLU A 324 0.72 14.81 -18.27
CA GLU A 324 1.79 15.36 -19.10
C GLU A 324 3.15 14.72 -18.76
N GLY A 325 3.89 14.33 -19.79
CA GLY A 325 5.25 13.76 -19.65
C GLY A 325 5.29 12.38 -18.98
N PHE A 326 4.16 11.69 -18.82
CA PHE A 326 4.13 10.35 -18.25
C PHE A 326 4.95 9.37 -19.10
N ARG A 327 5.79 8.57 -18.44
CA ARG A 327 6.57 7.50 -19.09
C ARG A 327 6.14 6.11 -18.62
N ASP A 328 6.01 5.20 -19.57
CA ASP A 328 5.67 3.82 -19.27
C ASP A 328 6.83 3.01 -18.66
N GLY A 329 6.55 1.78 -18.26
CA GLY A 329 7.55 0.82 -17.76
C GLY A 329 8.58 0.37 -18.80
N THR A 330 8.54 0.89 -20.02
CA THR A 330 9.56 0.70 -21.07
C THR A 330 10.29 1.99 -21.42
N GLY A 331 9.93 3.09 -20.76
CA GLY A 331 10.43 4.44 -21.03
C GLY A 331 9.78 5.12 -22.24
N GLY A 332 8.73 4.56 -22.83
CA GLY A 332 7.92 5.22 -23.85
C GLY A 332 7.12 6.37 -23.25
N LEU A 333 7.00 7.49 -23.97
CA LEU A 333 6.05 8.53 -23.59
C LEU A 333 4.63 8.01 -23.79
N VAL A 334 3.81 8.27 -22.79
CA VAL A 334 2.40 7.93 -22.77
C VAL A 334 1.63 9.21 -22.62
N GLY A 335 0.60 9.37 -23.43
CA GLY A 335 -0.38 10.42 -23.25
C GLY A 335 -0.67 11.17 -24.51
N GLU A 336 -1.95 11.47 -24.67
CA GLU A 336 -2.48 12.39 -25.64
C GLU A 336 -3.38 13.34 -24.86
N PRO A 337 -2.84 14.17 -23.94
CA PRO A 337 -3.63 14.87 -22.91
C PRO A 337 -4.75 15.74 -23.47
N ASP A 338 -4.64 16.13 -24.75
CA ASP A 338 -5.63 16.93 -25.46
C ASP A 338 -6.75 16.11 -26.14
N LEU A 339 -6.66 14.78 -26.18
CA LEU A 339 -7.72 13.94 -26.72
C LEU A 339 -8.83 13.72 -25.70
N PRO A 340 -10.10 13.73 -26.15
CA PRO A 340 -11.22 13.36 -25.30
C PRO A 340 -11.25 11.84 -25.09
N ALA A 341 -11.83 11.39 -23.98
CA ALA A 341 -11.95 9.98 -23.59
C ALA A 341 -12.97 9.16 -24.42
N ARG A 342 -13.08 9.44 -25.72
CA ARG A 342 -14.04 8.79 -26.63
C ARG A 342 -13.54 7.42 -27.11
N ASP A 343 -14.47 6.60 -27.57
CA ASP A 343 -14.23 5.23 -28.05
C ASP A 343 -13.54 4.36 -26.97
N LYS A 344 -12.38 3.77 -27.28
CA LYS A 344 -11.61 2.94 -26.34
C LYS A 344 -10.55 3.72 -25.55
N HIS A 345 -10.53 5.05 -25.67
CA HIS A 345 -9.45 5.89 -25.13
C HIS A 345 -9.83 6.60 -23.82
N GLY A 346 -10.57 5.92 -22.95
CA GLY A 346 -10.97 6.42 -21.64
C GLY A 346 -10.84 5.37 -20.55
N ILE A 347 -10.81 5.84 -19.30
CA ILE A 347 -10.83 4.96 -18.14
C ILE A 347 -12.24 4.41 -17.93
N ALA A 348 -12.29 3.15 -17.52
CA ALA A 348 -13.52 2.44 -17.23
C ALA A 348 -13.43 1.80 -15.84
N MET A 349 -14.53 1.78 -15.10
CA MET A 349 -14.62 1.38 -13.71
C MET A 349 -15.93 0.62 -13.47
N GLN A 350 -15.84 -0.44 -12.69
CA GLN A 350 -16.97 -1.24 -12.23
C GLN A 350 -17.05 -1.17 -10.71
N LEU A 351 -18.13 -0.58 -10.20
CA LEU A 351 -18.35 -0.24 -8.81
C LEU A 351 -19.52 -1.06 -8.26
N ALA A 352 -19.22 -2.24 -7.73
CA ALA A 352 -20.18 -3.11 -7.05
C ALA A 352 -20.14 -2.99 -5.52
N GLY A 353 -19.07 -2.41 -4.98
CA GLY A 353 -18.87 -2.19 -3.55
C GLY A 353 -19.71 -1.09 -2.92
N ASP A 354 -19.50 -0.86 -1.62
CA ASP A 354 -19.98 0.31 -0.89
C ASP A 354 -19.06 1.51 -1.20
N VAL A 355 -19.35 2.16 -2.33
CA VAL A 355 -18.59 3.31 -2.81
C VAL A 355 -19.22 4.58 -2.26
N GLN A 356 -18.57 5.18 -1.25
CA GLN A 356 -19.00 6.43 -0.62
C GLN A 356 -17.99 7.52 -0.90
N LEU A 357 -18.34 8.44 -1.79
CA LEU A 357 -17.40 9.47 -2.27
C LEU A 357 -17.74 10.82 -1.64
N ASP A 358 -16.74 11.44 -1.01
CA ASP A 358 -16.79 12.82 -0.56
C ASP A 358 -15.48 13.55 -0.91
N GLY A 359 -15.45 14.27 -2.03
CA GLY A 359 -14.24 14.95 -2.51
C GLY A 359 -13.46 14.13 -3.54
N VAL A 360 -14.12 13.76 -4.64
CA VAL A 360 -13.52 13.02 -5.75
C VAL A 360 -13.59 13.85 -7.04
N HIS A 361 -12.55 13.79 -7.84
CA HIS A 361 -12.53 14.33 -9.19
C HIS A 361 -12.32 13.19 -10.19
N PHE A 362 -13.28 12.99 -11.10
CA PHE A 362 -13.18 12.04 -12.19
C PHE A 362 -12.81 12.76 -13.48
N ASP A 363 -11.75 12.34 -14.15
CA ASP A 363 -11.39 12.86 -15.47
C ASP A 363 -11.04 11.71 -16.42
N TYR A 364 -11.15 11.96 -17.72
CA TYR A 364 -10.83 10.98 -18.77
C TYR A 364 -11.70 9.70 -18.78
N VAL A 365 -12.92 9.76 -18.24
CA VAL A 365 -13.88 8.66 -18.20
C VAL A 365 -14.59 8.52 -19.56
N CYS A 366 -14.66 7.28 -20.08
CA CYS A 366 -15.40 6.99 -21.31
C CYS A 366 -16.93 6.98 -21.10
N ASP A 367 -17.70 6.97 -22.19
CA ASP A 367 -19.16 6.85 -22.11
C ASP A 367 -19.55 5.51 -21.44
N GLY A 368 -20.42 5.58 -20.44
CA GLY A 368 -20.76 4.43 -19.58
C GLY A 368 -19.57 3.89 -18.78
N GLY A 369 -18.47 4.63 -18.68
CA GLY A 369 -17.22 4.27 -18.01
C GLY A 369 -17.33 4.10 -16.50
N ILE A 370 -18.43 4.49 -15.85
CA ILE A 370 -18.72 4.23 -14.44
C ILE A 370 -19.94 3.30 -14.34
N SER A 371 -19.70 2.00 -14.32
CA SER A 371 -20.75 1.00 -14.14
C SER A 371 -21.02 0.78 -12.66
N MET A 372 -22.27 0.92 -12.22
CA MET A 372 -22.65 0.77 -10.80
C MET A 372 -23.63 -0.39 -10.58
N ALA A 373 -23.38 -1.22 -9.58
CA ALA A 373 -24.32 -2.29 -9.18
C ALA A 373 -25.54 -1.74 -8.42
N ASP A 374 -25.35 -0.64 -7.69
CA ASP A 374 -26.39 0.11 -6.99
C ASP A 374 -26.35 1.57 -7.48
N PRO A 375 -27.09 1.92 -8.56
CA PRO A 375 -27.11 3.30 -9.07
C PRO A 375 -27.61 4.32 -8.03
N ASP A 376 -28.40 3.89 -7.04
CA ASP A 376 -28.90 4.77 -5.99
C ASP A 376 -27.80 5.19 -5.01
N ALA A 377 -26.67 4.46 -4.94
CA ALA A 377 -25.52 4.83 -4.11
C ALA A 377 -24.93 6.20 -4.49
N ARG A 378 -25.07 6.64 -5.76
CA ARG A 378 -24.64 7.97 -6.22
C ARG A 378 -25.33 9.11 -5.46
N LYS A 379 -26.54 8.89 -4.93
CA LYS A 379 -27.28 9.92 -4.16
C LYS A 379 -26.59 10.29 -2.86
N ALA A 380 -25.73 9.41 -2.33
CA ALA A 380 -24.96 9.66 -1.12
C ALA A 380 -23.63 10.38 -1.40
N TRP A 381 -23.21 10.48 -2.67
CA TRP A 381 -21.94 11.11 -3.03
C TRP A 381 -22.00 12.63 -2.82
N ARG A 382 -20.93 13.20 -2.29
CA ARG A 382 -20.76 14.64 -2.06
C ARG A 382 -19.47 15.13 -2.70
N ASN A 383 -19.44 16.39 -3.09
CA ASN A 383 -18.22 17.02 -3.64
C ASN A 383 -17.54 16.22 -4.76
N VAL A 384 -18.34 15.54 -5.60
CA VAL A 384 -17.86 14.81 -6.78
C VAL A 384 -17.90 15.74 -7.99
N THR A 385 -16.80 15.79 -8.73
CA THR A 385 -16.65 16.68 -9.89
C THR A 385 -16.11 15.93 -11.09
N PHE A 386 -16.43 16.42 -12.29
CA PHE A 386 -16.07 15.78 -13.55
C PHE A 386 -15.22 16.73 -14.40
N GLY A 387 -14.07 16.25 -14.86
CA GLY A 387 -13.13 16.97 -15.70
C GLY A 387 -13.59 17.11 -17.15
N ARG A 388 -12.86 17.94 -17.90
CA ARG A 388 -13.21 18.32 -19.28
C ARG A 388 -12.89 17.24 -20.31
N HIS A 389 -12.06 16.26 -19.97
CA HIS A 389 -11.62 15.24 -20.92
C HIS A 389 -12.56 14.02 -20.94
N ASN A 390 -13.56 13.99 -20.05
CA ASN A 390 -14.61 12.98 -20.06
C ASN A 390 -15.36 12.96 -21.41
N ALA A 391 -15.79 11.77 -21.84
CA ALA A 391 -16.38 11.54 -23.16
C ALA A 391 -17.66 12.36 -23.43
N GLY A 392 -18.41 12.62 -22.37
CA GLY A 392 -19.70 13.29 -22.41
C GLY A 392 -20.06 13.99 -21.09
N PRO A 393 -21.29 14.54 -21.01
CA PRO A 393 -21.82 15.08 -19.76
C PRO A 393 -21.90 14.00 -18.68
N GLU A 394 -21.97 14.41 -17.41
CA GLU A 394 -21.95 13.51 -16.24
C GLU A 394 -22.86 12.28 -16.40
N ASP A 395 -24.12 12.47 -16.81
CA ASP A 395 -25.08 11.36 -16.91
C ASP A 395 -24.72 10.33 -18.00
N ALA A 396 -23.96 10.73 -19.03
CA ALA A 396 -23.48 9.81 -20.07
C ALA A 396 -22.33 8.92 -19.59
N LEU A 397 -21.67 9.29 -18.49
CA LEU A 397 -20.54 8.53 -17.94
C LEU A 397 -21.00 7.31 -17.14
N PHE A 398 -22.25 7.26 -16.71
CA PHE A 398 -22.78 6.19 -15.86
C PHE A 398 -23.50 5.11 -16.67
N SER A 399 -23.36 3.87 -16.22
CA SER A 399 -24.11 2.72 -16.73
C SER A 399 -24.51 1.76 -15.61
N GLU A 400 -25.49 0.90 -15.87
CA GLU A 400 -25.81 -0.20 -14.97
C GLU A 400 -24.75 -1.31 -15.10
N LEU A 401 -24.33 -1.89 -13.99
CA LEU A 401 -23.35 -2.97 -13.99
C LEU A 401 -23.95 -4.24 -14.61
N ALA A 402 -23.43 -4.65 -15.77
CA ALA A 402 -23.92 -5.81 -16.53
C ALA A 402 -23.37 -7.17 -16.05
N VAL A 403 -22.49 -7.18 -15.04
CA VAL A 403 -21.69 -8.36 -14.66
C VAL A 403 -22.03 -8.82 -13.25
N ASP A 404 -21.75 -10.10 -12.91
CA ASP A 404 -21.98 -10.60 -11.56
C ASP A 404 -21.12 -9.80 -10.57
N PRO A 405 -21.73 -9.07 -9.63
CA PRO A 405 -21.00 -8.21 -8.72
C PRO A 405 -20.18 -8.99 -7.67
N ASN A 406 -20.40 -10.31 -7.55
CA ASN A 406 -19.64 -11.25 -6.71
C ASN A 406 -18.59 -12.05 -7.50
N ALA A 407 -18.35 -11.70 -8.77
CA ALA A 407 -17.35 -12.42 -9.55
C ALA A 407 -15.93 -12.03 -9.10
N TYR A 408 -15.12 -13.03 -8.80
CA TYR A 408 -13.68 -12.88 -8.77
C TYR A 408 -13.16 -12.99 -10.20
N TYR A 409 -12.58 -11.90 -10.70
CA TYR A 409 -11.98 -11.92 -12.02
C TYR A 409 -10.48 -12.10 -11.92
N HIS A 410 -10.04 -13.33 -12.10
CA HIS A 410 -8.66 -13.59 -12.48
C HIS A 410 -8.52 -13.28 -13.97
N SER A 411 -7.61 -12.36 -14.29
CA SER A 411 -6.91 -12.12 -15.57
C SER A 411 -6.70 -13.26 -16.61
N ARG A 412 -7.01 -14.52 -16.28
CA ARG A 412 -7.01 -15.66 -17.21
C ARG A 412 -8.35 -15.82 -17.94
N GLY A 413 -9.31 -14.93 -17.70
CA GLY A 413 -10.63 -14.97 -18.33
C GLY A 413 -11.54 -16.08 -17.79
N ASP A 414 -11.13 -16.79 -16.73
CA ASP A 414 -12.00 -17.74 -16.06
C ASP A 414 -12.82 -17.01 -14.98
N GLN A 415 -14.06 -16.67 -15.33
CA GLN A 415 -15.10 -16.38 -14.34
C GLN A 415 -15.35 -17.68 -13.56
N LYS A 416 -14.70 -17.84 -12.40
CA LYS A 416 -15.06 -18.88 -11.45
C LYS A 416 -15.66 -18.20 -10.23
N SER A 417 -16.82 -18.70 -9.81
CA SER A 417 -17.50 -18.26 -8.59
C SER A 417 -16.52 -18.21 -7.41
N GLU A 418 -16.57 -17.09 -6.69
CA GLU A 418 -15.65 -16.57 -5.67
C GLU A 418 -15.08 -17.57 -4.63
N TRP A 419 -15.82 -18.61 -4.26
CA TRP A 419 -15.44 -19.42 -3.10
C TRP A 419 -14.15 -20.22 -3.32
N GLY A 420 -14.00 -20.88 -4.47
CA GLY A 420 -12.90 -21.83 -4.66
C GLY A 420 -11.53 -21.19 -4.86
N LEU A 421 -11.44 -20.04 -5.56
CA LEU A 421 -10.15 -19.42 -5.88
C LEU A 421 -9.61 -18.55 -4.75
N THR A 422 -10.48 -17.82 -4.04
CA THR A 422 -10.08 -17.08 -2.84
C THR A 422 -9.65 -18.06 -1.75
N GLU A 423 -10.40 -19.14 -1.50
CA GLU A 423 -9.96 -20.18 -0.55
C GLU A 423 -8.68 -20.87 -1.01
N THR A 424 -8.49 -21.18 -2.30
CA THR A 424 -7.26 -21.83 -2.77
C THR A 424 -6.05 -20.88 -2.69
N ALA A 425 -6.20 -19.60 -3.04
CA ALA A 425 -5.16 -18.60 -2.89
C ALA A 425 -4.81 -18.42 -1.40
N MET A 426 -5.82 -18.23 -0.56
CA MET A 426 -5.69 -18.13 0.90
C MET A 426 -5.10 -19.39 1.54
N ALA A 427 -5.52 -20.59 1.11
CA ALA A 427 -5.09 -21.89 1.65
C ALA A 427 -3.68 -22.29 1.17
N SER A 428 -3.36 -22.06 -0.11
CA SER A 428 -1.99 -22.25 -0.61
C SER A 428 -1.01 -21.37 0.15
N MET A 429 -1.46 -20.17 0.57
CA MET A 429 -0.66 -19.24 1.33
C MET A 429 -0.64 -19.60 2.81
N GLN A 430 -1.75 -20.06 3.42
CA GLN A 430 -1.74 -20.67 4.77
C GLN A 430 -0.68 -21.79 4.89
N GLY A 431 -0.49 -22.59 3.83
CA GLY A 431 0.57 -23.61 3.78
C GLY A 431 2.01 -23.08 3.82
N TYR A 432 2.26 -21.84 3.36
CA TYR A 432 3.56 -21.16 3.47
C TYR A 432 3.75 -20.43 4.80
N LEU A 433 2.71 -20.36 5.64
CA LEU A 433 2.68 -19.48 6.80
C LEU A 433 2.94 -20.19 8.13
N GLU A 434 2.84 -21.53 8.21
CA GLU A 434 3.12 -22.43 9.36
C GLU A 434 2.78 -21.92 10.79
N GLN A 435 2.05 -20.82 10.93
CA GLN A 435 1.70 -20.17 12.18
C GLN A 435 0.25 -19.73 12.07
N SER A 436 -0.64 -20.57 12.55
CA SER A 436 -1.93 -20.12 13.03
C SER A 436 -1.68 -19.14 14.18
N ASP A 437 -2.08 -17.89 14.06
CA ASP A 437 -2.30 -17.07 15.25
C ASP A 437 -3.56 -17.61 15.94
N PRO A 438 -3.46 -18.20 17.15
CA PRO A 438 -4.64 -18.69 17.87
C PRO A 438 -5.59 -17.53 18.28
N PHE A 439 -5.15 -16.27 18.19
CA PHE A 439 -5.93 -15.08 18.52
C PHE A 439 -6.60 -14.46 17.28
N HIS A 440 -7.60 -15.12 16.71
CA HIS A 440 -8.49 -14.48 15.73
C HIS A 440 -9.39 -13.46 16.44
N LEU A 441 -9.07 -12.17 16.32
CA LEU A 441 -9.90 -11.07 16.78
C LEU A 441 -10.83 -10.64 15.64
N GLN A 442 -12.14 -10.78 15.83
CA GLN A 442 -13.14 -10.22 14.92
C GLN A 442 -13.18 -8.71 15.15
N THR A 443 -12.85 -7.92 14.13
CA THR A 443 -12.63 -6.46 14.23
C THR A 443 -13.86 -5.60 13.93
N LEU A 444 -14.98 -6.23 13.58
CA LEU A 444 -16.24 -5.53 13.32
C LEU A 444 -17.12 -5.59 14.57
N PRO A 445 -17.61 -4.44 15.08
CA PRO A 445 -18.62 -4.38 16.14
C PRO A 445 -19.83 -5.27 15.81
N GLU A 446 -20.46 -5.88 16.82
CA GLU A 446 -21.73 -6.62 16.64
C GLU A 446 -22.85 -5.70 16.11
N SER A 447 -22.71 -4.38 16.29
CA SER A 447 -23.58 -3.33 15.75
C SER A 447 -23.23 -2.87 14.34
N THR A 448 -22.32 -3.53 13.62
CA THR A 448 -22.00 -3.15 12.24
C THR A 448 -23.25 -3.29 11.39
N GLU A 449 -23.80 -2.16 10.92
CA GLU A 449 -24.95 -2.19 10.02
C GLU A 449 -24.57 -2.95 8.75
N VAL A 450 -25.47 -3.84 8.34
CA VAL A 450 -25.31 -4.64 7.14
C VAL A 450 -26.28 -4.09 6.10
N LYS A 451 -25.75 -3.43 5.07
CA LYS A 451 -26.56 -2.96 3.94
C LYS A 451 -26.75 -4.12 2.97
N LEU A 452 -27.95 -4.21 2.43
CA LEU A 452 -28.20 -5.03 1.25
C LEU A 452 -27.74 -4.22 0.02
N VAL A 453 -26.69 -4.68 -0.65
CA VAL A 453 -26.14 -4.03 -1.86
C VAL A 453 -26.47 -4.91 -3.08
N GLY A 454 -26.89 -4.27 -4.17
CA GLY A 454 -27.38 -4.93 -5.39
C GLY A 454 -28.90 -5.14 -5.43
N ARG A 455 -29.41 -5.70 -6.53
CA ARG A 455 -30.85 -5.90 -6.79
C ARG A 455 -31.20 -7.37 -7.05
N GLY A 456 -32.42 -7.78 -6.68
CA GLY A 456 -32.96 -9.11 -6.97
C GLY A 456 -32.13 -10.25 -6.37
N LYS A 457 -31.94 -11.34 -7.12
CA LYS A 457 -31.23 -12.55 -6.67
C LYS A 457 -29.70 -12.37 -6.48
N ASN A 458 -29.15 -11.24 -6.92
CA ASN A 458 -27.72 -10.91 -6.81
C ASN A 458 -27.44 -9.97 -5.63
N ALA A 459 -28.46 -9.58 -4.87
CA ALA A 459 -28.30 -8.71 -3.72
C ALA A 459 -27.60 -9.46 -2.58
N ILE A 460 -26.55 -8.87 -1.99
CA ILE A 460 -25.84 -9.46 -0.88
C ILE A 460 -25.82 -8.53 0.34
N LYS A 461 -25.82 -9.16 1.52
CA LYS A 461 -25.66 -8.50 2.81
C LYS A 461 -24.16 -8.23 3.03
N THR A 462 -23.74 -6.98 2.92
CA THR A 462 -22.35 -6.57 3.17
C THR A 462 -22.26 -5.74 4.44
N PRO A 463 -21.22 -5.92 5.27
CA PRO A 463 -20.88 -4.93 6.28
C PRO A 463 -20.73 -3.58 5.60
N VAL A 464 -21.45 -2.56 6.08
CA VAL A 464 -21.21 -1.18 5.68
C VAL A 464 -19.89 -0.78 6.28
N ALA A 465 -19.11 -0.09 5.47
CA ALA A 465 -17.90 0.57 5.87
C ALA A 465 -18.17 1.41 7.15
N VAL A 466 -17.50 1.03 8.26
CA VAL A 466 -17.40 1.58 9.63
C VAL A 466 -17.01 3.09 9.71
N VAL A 467 -17.68 3.97 8.97
CA VAL A 467 -17.81 5.39 9.35
C VAL A 467 -19.15 5.46 10.04
N PHE A 468 -19.12 5.60 11.35
CA PHE A 468 -20.35 5.73 12.10
C PHE A 468 -20.70 7.20 12.22
N ASP A 469 -21.91 7.56 11.85
CA ASP A 469 -22.50 8.88 12.14
C ASP A 469 -23.09 8.94 13.57
N HIS A 470 -22.80 7.91 14.37
CA HIS A 470 -23.25 7.75 15.75
C HIS A 470 -22.21 6.99 16.59
N PRO A 471 -22.24 7.12 17.93
CA PRO A 471 -21.40 6.31 18.81
C PRO A 471 -21.64 4.80 18.63
N ILE A 472 -20.59 4.01 18.84
CA ILE A 472 -20.61 2.55 18.68
C ILE A 472 -20.11 1.81 19.90
N GLU A 473 -20.44 0.52 19.97
CA GLU A 473 -19.92 -0.42 20.98
C GLU A 473 -19.02 -1.48 20.34
N VAL A 474 -17.74 -1.50 20.71
CA VAL A 474 -16.77 -2.46 20.19
C VAL A 474 -16.66 -3.67 21.14
N THR A 475 -17.05 -4.84 20.67
CA THR A 475 -16.85 -6.12 21.38
C THR A 475 -15.55 -6.78 20.92
N ILE A 476 -14.79 -7.36 21.85
CA ILE A 476 -13.51 -8.03 21.57
C ILE A 476 -13.60 -9.47 22.05
N GLU A 477 -13.44 -10.43 21.14
CA GLU A 477 -13.45 -11.85 21.48
C GLU A 477 -12.04 -12.40 21.68
N ASN A 478 -11.83 -13.16 22.76
CA ASN A 478 -10.59 -13.89 23.00
C ASN A 478 -10.81 -15.39 22.86
N ARG A 479 -10.08 -16.04 21.95
CA ARG A 479 -10.16 -17.50 21.76
C ARG A 479 -9.21 -18.30 22.64
N VAL A 480 -8.33 -17.65 23.41
CA VAL A 480 -7.37 -18.33 24.28
C VAL A 480 -7.82 -18.27 25.74
N PRO A 481 -8.28 -19.40 26.32
CA PRO A 481 -8.72 -19.44 27.71
C PRO A 481 -7.65 -18.92 28.67
N GLY A 482 -8.07 -18.05 29.59
CA GLY A 482 -7.23 -17.46 30.64
C GLY A 482 -6.31 -16.32 30.20
N ALA A 483 -6.30 -15.91 28.93
CA ALA A 483 -5.64 -14.68 28.52
C ALA A 483 -6.53 -13.45 28.85
N ARG A 484 -5.90 -12.36 29.30
CA ARG A 484 -6.55 -11.08 29.59
C ARG A 484 -6.20 -10.07 28.50
N ILE A 485 -7.21 -9.44 27.91
CA ILE A 485 -7.00 -8.38 26.92
C ILE A 485 -6.82 -7.04 27.63
N ARG A 486 -5.78 -6.31 27.21
CA ARG A 486 -5.48 -4.93 27.61
C ARG A 486 -5.67 -4.04 26.39
N TYR A 487 -6.13 -2.81 26.59
CA TYR A 487 -6.38 -1.89 25.48
C TYR A 487 -6.07 -0.43 25.80
N THR A 488 -5.94 0.38 24.75
CA THR A 488 -5.82 1.84 24.77
C THR A 488 -6.68 2.41 23.63
N THR A 489 -7.18 3.64 23.79
CA THR A 489 -8.04 4.32 22.81
C THR A 489 -7.33 5.52 22.15
N ASP A 490 -6.04 5.68 22.40
CA ASP A 490 -5.21 6.75 21.85
C ASP A 490 -4.15 6.21 20.87
N GLY A 491 -4.21 4.92 20.56
CA GLY A 491 -3.25 4.24 19.70
C GLY A 491 -1.96 3.76 20.38
N THR A 492 -1.72 4.08 21.66
CA THR A 492 -0.47 3.71 22.36
C THR A 492 -0.37 2.20 22.65
N GLU A 493 0.85 1.68 22.82
CA GLU A 493 1.08 0.26 23.11
C GLU A 493 0.45 -0.16 24.46
N PRO A 494 -0.48 -1.15 24.49
CA PRO A 494 -1.10 -1.58 25.73
C PRO A 494 -0.11 -2.36 26.60
N THR A 495 0.13 -1.88 27.81
CA THR A 495 0.98 -2.52 28.82
C THR A 495 0.15 -3.40 29.76
N LYS A 496 0.82 -4.05 30.72
CA LYS A 496 0.13 -4.78 31.80
C LYS A 496 -0.69 -3.86 32.72
N ASP A 497 -0.46 -2.54 32.65
CA ASP A 497 -1.14 -1.55 33.47
C ASP A 497 -2.30 -0.85 32.72
N SER A 498 -2.38 -1.03 31.39
CA SER A 498 -3.48 -0.52 30.58
C SER A 498 -4.84 -1.10 31.01
N PRO A 499 -5.97 -0.42 30.73
CA PRO A 499 -7.31 -0.95 31.03
C PRO A 499 -7.52 -2.39 30.56
N ILE A 500 -8.17 -3.22 31.40
CA ILE A 500 -8.59 -4.58 31.05
C ILE A 500 -9.90 -4.49 30.28
N TYR A 501 -10.00 -5.18 29.15
CA TYR A 501 -11.26 -5.40 28.47
C TYR A 501 -12.16 -6.33 29.29
N ASN A 502 -13.29 -5.80 29.81
CA ASN A 502 -14.26 -6.54 30.62
C ASN A 502 -15.71 -6.45 30.06
N GLY A 503 -15.88 -5.89 28.87
CA GLY A 503 -17.17 -5.64 28.21
C GLY A 503 -17.00 -4.67 27.04
N PRO A 504 -18.06 -4.45 26.23
CA PRO A 504 -17.99 -3.58 25.05
C PRO A 504 -17.39 -2.20 25.34
N ILE A 505 -16.61 -1.69 24.39
CA ILE A 505 -15.95 -0.38 24.48
C ILE A 505 -16.78 0.62 23.68
N SER A 506 -17.37 1.58 24.39
CA SER A 506 -18.10 2.69 23.77
C SER A 506 -17.15 3.70 23.14
N LEU A 507 -17.30 3.93 21.84
CA LEU A 507 -16.53 4.92 21.08
C LEU A 507 -17.51 5.96 20.53
N SER A 508 -17.30 7.24 20.87
CA SER A 508 -18.20 8.34 20.47
C SER A 508 -17.56 9.35 19.52
N LYS A 509 -16.31 9.11 19.12
CA LYS A 509 -15.53 9.91 18.18
C LYS A 509 -14.51 9.00 17.51
N THR A 510 -13.98 9.44 16.36
CA THR A 510 -12.91 8.72 15.68
C THR A 510 -11.80 8.36 16.68
N THR A 511 -11.52 7.05 16.80
CA THR A 511 -10.69 6.48 17.86
C THR A 511 -9.78 5.40 17.30
N LYS A 512 -8.48 5.52 17.57
CA LYS A 512 -7.51 4.45 17.33
C LYS A 512 -7.46 3.53 18.55
N LEU A 513 -8.13 2.39 18.45
CA LEU A 513 -8.19 1.37 19.48
C LEU A 513 -7.03 0.38 19.31
N THR A 514 -6.10 0.35 20.26
CA THR A 514 -5.00 -0.63 20.29
C THR A 514 -5.22 -1.64 21.41
N MET A 515 -4.96 -2.92 21.16
CA MET A 515 -5.22 -4.02 22.08
C MET A 515 -4.13 -5.10 22.06
N LYS A 516 -3.94 -5.76 23.20
CA LYS A 516 -2.94 -6.82 23.40
C LYS A 516 -3.41 -7.82 24.45
N ALA A 517 -3.33 -9.12 24.14
CA ALA A 517 -3.67 -10.18 25.08
C ALA A 517 -2.43 -10.59 25.90
N TYR A 518 -2.63 -10.83 27.19
CA TYR A 518 -1.60 -11.25 28.14
C TYR A 518 -2.03 -12.54 28.85
N LYS A 519 -1.16 -13.55 28.87
CA LYS A 519 -1.39 -14.81 29.59
C LYS A 519 -0.20 -15.15 30.49
N THR A 520 -0.48 -15.27 31.77
CA THR A 520 0.54 -15.64 32.78
C THR A 520 1.18 -16.98 32.41
N GLY A 521 2.51 -17.04 32.46
CA GLY A 521 3.28 -18.25 32.15
C GLY A 521 3.39 -18.60 30.66
N VAL A 522 2.73 -17.85 29.77
CA VAL A 522 2.76 -18.09 28.31
C VAL A 522 3.35 -16.89 27.56
N GLY A 523 3.02 -15.66 27.95
CA GLY A 523 3.51 -14.45 27.28
C GLY A 523 2.38 -13.50 26.88
N PHE A 524 2.53 -12.84 25.75
CA PHE A 524 1.56 -11.89 25.21
C PHE A 524 1.36 -12.09 23.69
N SER A 525 0.22 -11.65 23.17
CA SER A 525 -0.06 -11.62 21.72
C SER A 525 0.71 -10.48 21.04
N PRO A 526 0.80 -10.47 19.69
CA PRO A 526 1.06 -9.26 18.95
C PRO A 526 0.07 -8.14 19.32
N THR A 527 0.50 -6.90 19.15
CA THR A 527 -0.35 -5.72 19.29
C THR A 527 -1.24 -5.57 18.08
N HIS A 528 -2.53 -5.38 18.31
CA HIS A 528 -3.54 -5.11 17.29
C HIS A 528 -4.02 -3.67 17.43
N SER A 529 -4.18 -2.93 16.33
CA SER A 529 -4.61 -1.53 16.36
C SER A 529 -5.58 -1.23 15.22
N THR A 530 -6.80 -0.84 15.53
CA THR A 530 -7.82 -0.48 14.54
C THR A 530 -8.29 0.96 14.75
N THR A 531 -8.50 1.68 13.66
CA THR A 531 -9.13 3.02 13.72
C THR A 531 -10.60 2.87 13.41
N TYR A 532 -11.45 3.21 14.38
CA TYR A 532 -12.87 3.42 14.18
C TYR A 532 -13.10 4.86 13.79
N VAL A 533 -13.77 5.10 12.67
CA VAL A 533 -14.12 6.45 12.22
C VAL A 533 -15.53 6.75 12.69
N ILE A 534 -15.69 7.84 13.44
CA ILE A 534 -16.98 8.32 13.93
C ILE A 534 -17.07 9.81 13.62
N GLN A 535 -18.11 10.20 12.89
CA GLN A 535 -18.30 11.53 12.29
C GLN A 535 -19.53 12.24 12.84
#